data_AF-A0A0R2KJ60-F1
#
_entry.id   AF-A0A0R2KJ60-F1
#
_cell.length_a   1.000
_cell.length_b   1.000
_cell.length_c   1.000
_cell.angle_alpha   90.00
_cell.angle_beta   90.00
_cell.angle_gamma   90.00
#
_symmetry.space_group_name_H-M   'P 1'
#
loop_
_entity.id
_entity.type
_entity.pdbx_description
1 polymer ?
#
loop_
_entity_poly.entity_id
_entity_poly.type
_entity_poly.pdbx_seq_one_letter_code
_entity_poly.pdbx_strand_id
1 'polypeptide(L)' 'MSENVFFNPGNSIASDYDYQKAYISAQVYHKKAQQPVLIVQEKDGHPYIVFDEKTALKQEEQVATRYQNIARVDHHNDL' A
#
# COMPACT_ATOMS: atom_id res chain seq x y z
N MET A 1 -0.01 -14.88 -5.87
CA MET A 1 -1.23 -15.02 -5.05
C MET A 1 -1.75 -13.61 -4.81
N SER A 2 -3.02 -13.31 -5.13
CA SER A 2 -3.62 -12.00 -4.91
C SER A 2 -4.30 -11.99 -3.55
N GLU A 3 -3.67 -11.42 -2.54
CA GLU A 3 -4.25 -11.29 -1.21
C GLU A 3 -5.25 -10.12 -1.21
N ASN A 4 -6.46 -10.37 -0.71
CA ASN A 4 -7.45 -9.32 -0.50
C ASN A 4 -7.13 -8.64 0.82
N VAL A 5 -6.92 -7.34 0.78
CA VAL A 5 -6.58 -6.52 1.94
C VAL A 5 -7.53 -5.34 2.04
N PHE A 6 -7.73 -4.90 3.27
CA PHE A 6 -8.84 -4.09 3.70
C PHE A 6 -8.28 -2.76 4.23
N PHE A 7 -8.42 -1.68 3.46
CA PHE A 7 -7.83 -0.38 3.79
C PHE A 7 -8.88 0.73 3.88
N ASN A 8 -8.56 1.75 4.68
CA ASN A 8 -9.31 2.99 4.72
C ASN A 8 -8.59 4.06 3.88
N PRO A 9 -9.21 4.62 2.82
CA PRO A 9 -8.60 5.65 1.96
C PRO A 9 -8.08 6.86 2.72
N GLY A 10 -8.69 7.23 3.86
CA GLY A 10 -8.29 8.38 4.66
C GLY A 10 -6.86 8.29 5.24
N ASN A 11 -6.27 7.10 5.25
CA ASN A 11 -4.91 6.85 5.74
C ASN A 11 -3.92 6.53 4.63
N SER A 12 -4.28 6.74 3.37
CA SER A 12 -3.36 6.57 2.26
C SER A 12 -2.19 7.55 2.39
N ILE A 13 -0.97 7.05 2.19
CA ILE A 13 0.24 7.87 2.09
C ILE A 13 0.26 8.58 0.74
N ALA A 14 -0.11 7.88 -0.32
CA ALA A 14 -0.15 8.39 -1.68
C ALA A 14 -1.16 7.60 -2.52
N SER A 15 -1.62 8.22 -3.61
CA SER A 15 -2.45 7.58 -4.64
C SER A 15 -2.02 8.10 -6.01
N ASP A 16 -1.76 7.19 -6.96
CA ASP A 16 -1.38 7.53 -8.32
C ASP A 16 -1.96 6.51 -9.31
N TYR A 17 -2.22 6.96 -10.55
CA TYR A 17 -2.67 6.07 -11.63
C TYR A 17 -1.50 5.31 -12.26
N ASP A 18 -0.27 5.82 -12.11
CA ASP A 18 0.96 5.18 -12.58
C ASP A 18 1.61 4.35 -11.45
N TYR A 19 1.74 3.05 -11.66
CA TYR A 19 2.37 2.12 -10.72
C TYR A 19 3.79 2.55 -10.35
N GLN A 20 4.59 3.02 -11.30
CA GLN A 20 5.98 3.37 -11.06
C GLN A 20 6.08 4.59 -10.14
N LYS A 21 5.15 5.56 -10.28
CA LYS A 21 5.08 6.72 -9.39
C LYS A 21 4.65 6.33 -7.98
N ALA A 22 3.62 5.48 -7.87
CA ALA A 22 3.19 4.92 -6.59
C ALA A 22 4.35 4.16 -5.91
N TYR A 23 5.09 3.36 -6.67
CA TYR A 23 6.25 2.61 -6.17
C TYR A 23 7.40 3.51 -5.68
N ILE A 24 7.75 4.55 -6.43
CA ILE A 24 8.75 5.53 -5.99
C ILE A 24 8.31 6.24 -4.70
N SER A 25 7.03 6.62 -4.61
CA SER A 25 6.49 7.25 -3.40
C SER A 25 6.56 6.32 -2.18
N ALA A 26 6.25 5.03 -2.38
CA ALA A 26 6.35 3.99 -1.36
C ALA A 26 7.80 3.82 -0.88
N GLN A 27 8.78 3.77 -1.80
CA GLN A 27 10.19 3.71 -1.45
C GLN A 27 10.66 4.95 -0.66
N VAL A 28 10.25 6.16 -1.07
CA VAL A 28 10.61 7.39 -0.37
C VAL A 28 10.04 7.40 1.04
N TYR A 29 8.79 6.98 1.22
CA TYR A 29 8.19 6.86 2.54
C TYR A 29 8.90 5.78 3.38
N HIS A 30 9.12 4.59 2.82
CA HIS A 30 9.82 3.50 3.49
C HIS A 30 11.19 3.95 4.01
N LYS A 31 11.98 4.65 3.17
CA LYS A 31 13.29 5.20 3.57
C LYS A 31 13.21 6.20 4.72
N LYS A 32 12.12 6.97 4.81
CA LYS A 32 11.92 7.98 5.87
C LYS A 32 11.39 7.38 7.16
N ALA A 33 10.41 6.49 7.06
CA ALA A 33 9.70 5.93 8.22
C ALA A 33 10.32 4.61 8.73
N GLN A 34 11.15 3.96 7.92
CA GLN A 34 11.69 2.61 8.16
C GLN A 34 10.59 1.58 8.48
N GLN A 35 9.39 1.79 7.93
CA GLN A 35 8.24 0.89 8.08
C GLN A 35 7.92 0.24 6.74
N PRO A 36 7.53 -1.04 6.70
CA PRO A 36 7.05 -1.66 5.48
C PRO A 36 5.82 -0.93 4.93
N VAL A 37 5.74 -0.88 3.60
CA VAL A 37 4.70 -0.16 2.87
C VAL A 37 4.04 -1.11 1.89
N LEU A 38 2.71 -1.00 1.76
CA LEU A 38 1.90 -1.78 0.84
C LEU A 38 1.43 -0.88 -0.31
N ILE A 39 1.50 -1.40 -1.52
CA ILE A 39 0.91 -0.81 -2.71
C ILE A 39 -0.24 -1.70 -3.13
N VAL A 40 -1.44 -1.13 -3.16
CA VAL A 40 -2.67 -1.86 -3.43
C VAL A 40 -3.47 -1.17 -4.50
N GLN A 41 -4.42 -1.89 -5.10
CA GLN A 41 -5.34 -1.35 -6.09
C GLN A 41 -6.76 -1.77 -5.77
N GLU A 42 -7.75 -0.97 -6.15
CA GLU A 42 -9.14 -1.42 -6.16
C GLU A 42 -9.35 -2.49 -7.22
N LYS A 43 -10.43 -3.26 -7.09
CA LYS A 43 -10.74 -4.34 -8.06
C LYS A 43 -10.89 -3.83 -9.50
N ASP A 44 -11.19 -2.55 -9.66
CA ASP A 44 -11.37 -1.89 -10.96
C ASP A 44 -10.03 -1.45 -11.61
N GLY A 45 -8.90 -1.73 -10.95
CA GLY A 45 -7.55 -1.67 -11.52
C GLY A 45 -6.78 -0.38 -11.27
N HIS A 46 -7.45 0.70 -10.86
CA HIS A 46 -6.82 1.98 -10.54
C HIS A 46 -7.63 2.75 -9.48
N PRO A 47 -7.01 3.70 -8.76
CA PRO A 47 -5.58 4.03 -8.73
C PRO A 47 -4.76 3.04 -7.87
N TYR A 48 -3.44 3.09 -8.01
CA TYR A 48 -2.51 2.45 -7.06
C TYR A 48 -2.42 3.32 -5.80
N ILE A 49 -2.62 2.70 -4.65
CA ILE A 49 -2.68 3.39 -3.36
C ILE A 49 -1.62 2.81 -2.44
N VAL A 50 -0.93 3.70 -1.73
CA VAL A 50 0.19 3.37 -0.86
C VAL A 50 -0.24 3.49 0.59
N PHE A 51 -0.01 2.44 1.39
CA PHE A 51 -0.37 2.36 2.80
C PHE A 51 0.80 1.92 3.68
N ASP A 52 0.89 2.48 4.88
CA ASP A 52 1.76 1.95 5.93
C ASP A 52 1.19 0.63 6.47
N GLU A 53 2.00 -0.42 6.50
CA GLU A 53 1.53 -1.76 6.87
C GLU A 53 1.00 -1.83 8.32
N LYS A 54 1.64 -1.12 9.27
CA LYS A 54 1.20 -1.12 10.67
C LYS A 54 -0.15 -0.42 10.85
N THR A 55 -0.39 0.60 10.04
CA THR A 55 -1.65 1.36 10.05
C THR A 55 -2.76 0.57 9.36
N ALA A 56 -2.42 -0.15 8.28
CA ALA A 56 -3.33 -1.03 7.57
C ALA A 56 -3.86 -2.18 8.44
N LEU A 57 -2.98 -2.87 9.17
CA LEU A 57 -3.35 -4.01 10.02
C LEU A 57 -4.30 -3.63 11.17
N LYS A 58 -4.26 -2.39 11.64
CA LYS A 58 -5.17 -1.91 12.71
C LYS A 58 -6.58 -1.60 12.20
N GLN A 59 -6.79 -1.55 10.89
CA GLN A 59 -8.01 -1.00 10.29
C GLN A 59 -8.87 -2.02 9.55
N GLU A 60 -8.44 -3.29 9.49
CA GLU A 60 -9.20 -4.41 8.91
C GLU A 60 -10.63 -4.53 9.48
N GLU A 61 -10.89 -3.98 10.68
CA GLU A 61 -12.15 -4.16 11.38
C GLU A 61 -13.24 -3.09 11.11
N GLN A 62 -12.94 -1.90 10.56
CA GLN A 62 -13.88 -0.77 10.71
C GLN A 62 -14.50 -0.17 9.43
N VAL A 63 -13.81 0.03 8.31
CA VAL A 63 -14.42 0.55 7.06
C VAL A 63 -13.58 0.12 5.86
N ALA A 64 -13.58 -1.16 5.55
CA ALA A 64 -12.62 -1.68 4.59
C ALA A 64 -13.19 -1.84 3.18
N THR A 65 -12.77 -0.96 2.28
CA THR A 65 -12.94 -1.19 0.84
C THR A 65 -12.02 -2.35 0.43
N ARG A 66 -12.47 -3.19 -0.52
CA ARG A 66 -11.70 -4.37 -0.96
C ARG A 66 -10.60 -3.95 -1.92
N TYR A 67 -9.35 -4.03 -1.47
CA TYR A 67 -8.18 -3.82 -2.31
C TYR A 67 -7.44 -5.12 -2.57
N GLN A 68 -6.70 -5.16 -3.67
CA GLN A 68 -5.76 -6.22 -4.01
C GLN A 68 -4.34 -5.74 -3.70
N ASN A 69 -3.56 -6.54 -2.98
CA ASN A 69 -2.13 -6.27 -2.80
C ASN A 69 -1.38 -6.49 -4.12
N ILE A 70 -0.65 -5.46 -4.56
CA ILE A 70 0.15 -5.49 -5.79
C ILE A 70 1.63 -5.59 -5.49
N ALA A 71 2.11 -4.87 -4.49
CA ALA A 71 3.49 -4.94 -4.07
C ALA A 71 3.65 -4.59 -2.59
N ARG A 72 4.69 -5.14 -1.99
CA ARG A 72 5.20 -4.76 -0.68
C ARG A 72 6.60 -4.19 -0.83
N VAL A 73 6.86 -3.08 -0.18
CA VAL A 73 8.18 -2.47 -0.05
C VAL A 73 8.65 -2.69 1.38
N ASP A 74 9.60 -3.60 1.56
CA ASP A 74 10.28 -3.86 2.83
C ASP A 74 11.80 -3.90 2.64
N HIS A 75 12.53 -3.88 3.76
CA HIS A 75 13.99 -3.77 3.78
C HIS A 75 14.70 -5.10 3.46
N HIS A 76 13.99 -6.17 3.09
CA HIS A 76 14.53 -7.54 3.15
C HIS A 76 15.02 -8.11 1.82
N ASN A 77 15.23 -7.30 0.78
CA ASN A 77 15.61 -7.82 -0.53
C ASN A 77 16.74 -7.06 -1.25
N ASP A 78 17.67 -6.48 -0.49
CA ASP A 78 18.98 -6.06 -0.98
C ASP A 78 20.03 -7.12 -0.62
N LEU A 79 20.10 -8.21 -1.40
CA LEU A 79 21.25 -9.13 -1.48
C LEU A 79 21.92 -8.96 -2.84
#